data_AF-A0AAU4Y9D5-F1
#
_entry.id   AF-A0AAU4Y9D5-F1
#
_cell.length_a   1.000
_cell.length_b   1.000
_cell.length_c   1.000
_cell.angle_alpha   90.00
_cell.angle_beta   90.00
_cell.angle_gamma   90.00
#
_symmetry.space_group_name_H-M   'P 1'
#
loop_
_entity.id
_entity.type
_entity.pdbx_description
1 polymer ?
#
loop_
_entity_poly.entity_id
_entity_poly.type
_entity_poly.pdbx_seq_one_letter_code
_entity_poly.pdbx_strand_id
1 'polypeptide(L)'
;MKPGGGGPRPPPPPPPSGERPPTAAQQKRPWAGPRSGPEEIRQSLAAFFAAVEPLACELRSLVETDGQVLVPGRYASRFHPSGQVLESEMILRFTITDGLITGYRVFEDWLGVTRSYLGAPLTPGPA
;
A
#
# COMPACT_ATOMS: atom_id res chain seq x y z
N MET A 1 4.56 19.39 64.01
CA MET A 1 4.04 18.86 62.74
C MET A 1 5.17 18.87 61.72
N LYS A 2 5.57 17.71 61.18
CA LYS A 2 6.50 17.65 60.03
C LYS A 2 5.69 17.50 58.73
N PRO A 3 6.04 18.18 57.63
CA PRO A 3 5.35 18.00 56.36
C PRO A 3 5.76 16.66 55.75
N GLY A 4 4.78 15.89 55.28
CA GLY A 4 4.97 14.59 54.65
C GLY A 4 5.75 14.74 53.34
N GLY A 5 6.86 14.01 53.22
CA GLY A 5 7.62 13.90 51.98
C GLY A 5 6.81 13.14 50.93
N GLY A 6 6.43 13.83 49.85
CA GLY A 6 5.93 13.19 48.64
C GLY A 6 7.08 12.48 47.95
N GLY A 7 7.12 11.15 48.06
CA GLY A 7 8.05 10.32 47.28
C GLY A 7 7.82 10.47 45.78
N PRO A 8 8.82 10.17 44.94
CA PRO A 8 8.73 10.30 43.50
C PRO A 8 7.58 9.45 42.95
N ARG A 9 6.77 10.05 42.09
CA ARG A 9 5.67 9.38 41.38
C ARG A 9 6.26 8.19 40.59
N PRO A 10 5.70 6.97 40.73
CA PRO A 10 6.19 5.83 39.96
C PRO A 10 6.06 6.10 38.45
N PRO A 11 6.97 5.56 37.62
CA PRO A 11 6.88 5.70 36.18
C PRO A 11 5.55 5.09 35.68
N PRO A 12 4.97 5.64 34.60
CA PRO A 12 3.77 5.06 34.02
C PRO A 12 4.01 3.61 33.60
N PRO A 13 2.98 2.75 33.67
CA PRO A 13 3.11 1.36 33.25
C PRO A 13 3.52 1.27 31.77
N PRO A 14 4.30 0.25 31.38
CA PRO A 14 4.60 0.01 29.98
C PRO A 14 3.29 -0.22 29.19
N PRO A 15 3.22 0.20 27.92
CA PRO A 15 2.05 -0.07 27.07
C PRO A 15 1.80 -1.58 26.95
N PRO A 16 0.55 -2.01 26.73
CA PRO A 16 0.20 -3.43 26.63
C PRO A 16 1.01 -4.12 25.52
N SER A 17 1.66 -5.22 25.87
CA SER A 17 2.38 -6.10 24.94
C SER A 17 1.40 -6.70 23.93
N GLY A 18 1.23 -6.04 22.78
CA GLY A 18 0.33 -6.55 21.74
C GLY A 18 0.25 -5.70 20.49
N GLU A 19 0.37 -4.37 20.60
CA GLU A 19 0.38 -3.48 19.44
C GLU A 19 1.70 -2.70 19.43
N ARG A 20 2.72 -3.28 18.79
CA ARG A 20 3.86 -2.46 18.37
C ARG A 20 3.30 -1.41 17.41
N PRO A 21 3.44 -0.10 17.68
CA PRO A 21 3.23 0.88 16.63
C PRO A 21 4.13 0.48 15.46
N PRO A 22 3.66 0.54 14.20
CA PRO A 22 4.53 0.22 13.08
C PRO A 22 5.77 1.11 13.20
N THR A 23 6.94 0.47 13.30
CA THR A 23 8.22 1.18 13.32
C THR A 23 8.30 2.06 12.07
N ALA A 24 9.02 3.19 12.09
CA ALA A 24 9.20 4.04 10.91
C ALA A 24 9.70 3.26 9.66
N ALA A 25 10.27 2.07 9.83
CA ALA A 25 10.65 1.14 8.77
C ALA A 25 9.45 0.46 8.04
N GLN A 26 8.26 0.41 8.64
CA GLN A 26 7.04 -0.16 8.05
C GLN A 26 6.38 0.77 7.02
N GLN A 27 6.84 2.02 6.91
CA GLN A 27 6.31 3.02 5.99
C GLN A 27 7.31 3.29 4.85
N LYS A 28 7.70 2.23 4.13
CA LYS A 28 8.72 2.32 3.06
C LYS A 28 8.15 2.50 1.64
N ARG A 29 6.83 2.62 1.45
CA ARG A 29 6.21 2.81 0.13
C ARG A 29 5.33 4.06 0.13
N PRO A 30 5.81 5.21 -0.37
CA PRO A 30 5.07 6.47 -0.32
C PRO A 30 3.76 6.47 -1.12
N TRP A 31 3.54 5.48 -1.98
CA TRP A 31 2.31 5.35 -2.76
C TRP A 31 1.25 4.44 -2.12
N ALA A 32 1.61 3.64 -1.10
CA ALA A 32 0.71 2.63 -0.54
C ALA A 32 -0.17 3.21 0.58
N GLY A 33 -1.45 2.81 0.60
CA GLY A 33 -2.40 3.19 1.66
C GLY A 33 -3.66 3.88 1.14
N PRO A 34 -4.63 4.15 2.03
CA PRO A 34 -5.82 4.92 1.70
C PRO A 34 -5.45 6.38 1.37
N ARG A 35 -6.20 6.99 0.45
CA ARG A 35 -6.01 8.35 -0.04
C ARG A 35 -7.35 8.93 -0.46
N SER A 36 -7.55 10.22 -0.21
CA SER A 36 -8.80 10.94 -0.41
C SER A 36 -8.56 12.26 -1.12
N GLY A 37 -9.33 12.50 -2.17
CA GLY A 37 -9.27 13.73 -2.95
C GLY A 37 -8.16 13.76 -4.02
N PRO A 38 -8.26 14.67 -5.00
CA PRO A 38 -7.43 14.63 -6.21
C PRO A 38 -5.93 14.77 -5.93
N GLU A 39 -5.57 15.57 -4.94
CA GLU A 39 -4.17 15.90 -4.63
C GLU A 39 -3.42 14.72 -4.02
N GLU A 40 -3.99 14.04 -3.03
CA GLU A 40 -3.39 12.83 -2.45
C GLU A 40 -3.27 11.70 -3.48
N ILE A 41 -4.28 11.58 -4.36
CA ILE A 41 -4.26 10.62 -5.46
C ILE A 41 -3.11 10.93 -6.42
N ARG A 42 -2.96 12.19 -6.83
CA ARG A 42 -1.89 12.65 -7.71
C ARG A 42 -0.51 12.41 -7.10
N GLN A 43 -0.32 12.75 -5.84
CA GLN A 43 0.94 12.55 -5.12
C GLN A 43 1.31 11.06 -5.04
N SER A 44 0.35 10.21 -4.70
CA SER A 44 0.60 8.77 -4.60
C SER A 44 0.88 8.13 -5.97
N LEU A 45 0.18 8.52 -7.04
CA LEU A 45 0.51 8.06 -8.41
C LEU A 45 1.90 8.53 -8.84
N ALA A 46 2.26 9.79 -8.58
CA ALA A 46 3.60 10.30 -8.87
C ALA A 46 4.68 9.53 -8.08
N ALA A 47 4.42 9.23 -6.81
CA ALA A 47 5.33 8.46 -5.97
C ALA A 47 5.51 7.01 -6.47
N PHE A 48 4.44 6.38 -6.98
CA PHE A 48 4.53 5.06 -7.59
C PHE A 48 5.39 5.10 -8.85
N PHE A 49 5.09 6.00 -9.80
CA PHE A 49 5.83 6.12 -11.06
C PHE A 49 7.27 6.64 -10.89
N ALA A 50 7.58 7.31 -9.78
CA ALA A 50 8.97 7.62 -9.42
C ALA A 50 9.75 6.37 -8.94
N ALA A 51 9.05 5.38 -8.37
CA ALA A 51 9.65 4.17 -7.83
C ALA A 51 9.79 3.04 -8.86
N VAL A 52 9.13 3.12 -10.01
CA VAL A 52 9.09 2.05 -11.01
C VAL A 52 9.26 2.55 -12.44
N GLU A 53 9.83 1.70 -13.28
CA GLU A 53 9.72 1.78 -14.73
C GLU A 53 8.62 0.81 -15.19
N PRO A 54 7.50 1.32 -15.74
CA PRO A 54 6.45 0.47 -16.29
C PRO A 54 6.94 -0.25 -17.55
N LEU A 55 6.81 -1.58 -17.59
CA LEU A 55 7.21 -2.40 -18.74
C LEU A 55 6.01 -2.89 -19.56
N ALA A 56 4.91 -3.22 -18.89
CA ALA A 56 3.66 -3.64 -19.54
C ALA A 56 2.45 -3.28 -18.68
N CYS A 57 1.32 -3.01 -19.33
CA CYS A 57 0.02 -2.85 -18.70
C CYS A 57 -1.07 -3.28 -19.68
N GLU A 58 -1.80 -4.33 -19.33
CA GLU A 58 -2.85 -4.90 -20.15
C GLU A 58 -4.13 -4.99 -19.31
N LEU A 59 -5.19 -4.32 -19.76
CA LEU A 59 -6.51 -4.41 -19.14
C LEU A 59 -7.35 -5.41 -19.93
N ARG A 60 -8.07 -6.27 -19.20
CA ARG A 60 -9.04 -7.21 -19.77
C ARG A 60 -10.43 -6.59 -19.77
N SER A 61 -11.40 -7.31 -20.34
CA SER A 61 -12.80 -6.89 -20.38
C SER A 61 -13.30 -6.45 -19.01
N LEU A 62 -13.91 -5.28 -18.98
CA LEU A 62 -14.47 -4.68 -17.78
C LEU A 62 -15.76 -5.42 -17.40
N VAL A 63 -16.04 -5.49 -16.10
CA VAL A 63 -17.27 -6.06 -15.54
C VAL A 63 -17.97 -4.98 -14.72
N GLU A 64 -19.22 -4.69 -15.08
CA GLU A 64 -20.07 -3.75 -14.35
C GLU A 64 -20.94 -4.51 -13.34
N THR A 65 -20.99 -4.04 -12.10
CA THR A 65 -21.86 -4.61 -11.05
C THR A 65 -22.17 -3.56 -10.00
N ASP A 66 -23.44 -3.37 -9.65
CA ASP A 66 -23.88 -2.56 -8.49
C ASP A 66 -23.23 -1.16 -8.38
N GLY A 67 -23.17 -0.40 -9.49
CA GLY A 67 -22.55 0.95 -9.50
C GLY A 67 -21.02 0.94 -9.39
N GLN A 68 -20.41 -0.24 -9.55
CA GLN A 68 -18.98 -0.45 -9.58
C GLN A 68 -18.54 -1.00 -10.94
N VAL A 69 -17.30 -0.72 -11.28
CA VAL A 69 -16.63 -1.28 -12.45
C VAL A 69 -15.39 -2.01 -11.98
N LEU A 70 -15.30 -3.30 -12.31
CA LEU A 70 -14.12 -4.13 -12.08
C LEU A 70 -13.34 -4.23 -13.39
N VAL A 71 -12.05 -3.96 -13.32
CA VAL A 71 -11.12 -4.02 -14.46
C VAL A 71 -9.98 -4.96 -14.09
N PRO A 72 -10.09 -6.24 -14.45
CA PRO A 72 -8.97 -7.18 -14.34
C PRO A 72 -7.86 -6.77 -15.31
N GLY A 73 -6.61 -7.01 -14.94
CA GLY A 73 -5.48 -6.72 -15.81
C GLY A 73 -4.22 -7.45 -15.38
N ARG A 74 -3.19 -7.33 -16.21
CA ARG A 74 -1.82 -7.76 -15.92
C ARG A 74 -0.90 -6.56 -16.07
N TYR A 75 0.11 -6.48 -15.23
CA TYR A 75 1.17 -5.49 -15.39
C TYR A 75 2.56 -6.12 -15.23
N ALA A 76 3.55 -5.43 -15.74
CA ALA A 76 4.95 -5.68 -15.44
C ALA A 76 5.65 -4.35 -15.14
N SER A 77 6.43 -4.31 -14.04
CA SER A 77 7.15 -3.11 -13.60
C SER A 77 8.52 -3.48 -13.07
N ARG A 78 9.54 -2.69 -13.43
CA ARG A 78 10.87 -2.76 -12.83
C ARG A 78 10.96 -1.77 -11.68
N PHE A 79 11.25 -2.25 -10.47
CA PHE A 79 11.40 -1.38 -9.30
C PHE A 79 12.78 -0.75 -9.25
N HIS A 80 12.88 0.58 -9.31
CA HIS A 80 14.16 1.28 -9.32
C HIS A 80 15.07 0.94 -8.13
N PRO A 81 14.57 0.81 -6.88
CA PRO A 81 15.46 0.55 -5.74
C PRO A 81 16.17 -0.80 -5.76
N SER A 82 15.61 -1.81 -6.44
CA SER A 82 16.13 -3.18 -6.45
C SER A 82 16.56 -3.66 -7.83
N GLY A 83 16.09 -3.01 -8.90
CA GLY A 83 16.21 -3.49 -10.28
C GLY A 83 15.35 -4.70 -10.61
N GLN A 84 14.59 -5.25 -9.65
CA GLN A 84 13.76 -6.44 -9.87
C GLN A 84 12.53 -6.11 -10.70
N VAL A 85 12.17 -7.03 -11.60
CA VAL A 85 10.94 -6.98 -12.38
C VAL A 85 9.88 -7.82 -11.68
N LEU A 86 8.74 -7.21 -11.40
CA LEU A 86 7.52 -7.90 -11.01
C LEU A 86 6.59 -8.00 -12.21
N GLU A 87 6.10 -9.21 -12.45
CA GLU A 87 4.95 -9.49 -13.30
C GLU A 87 3.81 -9.96 -12.40
N SER A 88 2.65 -9.31 -12.48
CA SER A 88 1.53 -9.62 -11.60
C SER A 88 0.17 -9.34 -12.25
N GLU A 89 -0.86 -10.02 -11.76
CA GLU A 89 -2.24 -9.70 -12.05
C GLU A 89 -2.78 -8.67 -11.06
N MET A 90 -3.70 -7.84 -11.53
CA MET A 90 -4.40 -6.85 -10.72
C MET A 90 -5.89 -6.81 -11.04
N ILE A 91 -6.68 -6.35 -10.08
CA ILE A 91 -8.05 -5.90 -10.32
C ILE A 91 -8.16 -4.46 -9.84
N LEU A 92 -8.54 -3.56 -10.75
CA LEU A 92 -8.95 -2.20 -10.40
C LEU A 92 -10.45 -2.22 -10.17
N ARG A 93 -10.90 -1.79 -9.00
CA ARG A 93 -12.32 -1.55 -8.73
C ARG A 93 -12.56 -0.06 -8.68
N PHE A 94 -13.47 0.45 -9.49
CA PHE A 94 -13.92 1.83 -9.48
C PHE A 94 -15.35 1.91 -8.94
N THR A 95 -15.63 2.95 -8.15
CA THR A 95 -16.99 3.39 -7.82
C THR A 95 -17.34 4.51 -8.78
N ILE A 96 -18.48 4.40 -9.48
CA ILE A 96 -18.93 5.39 -10.44
C ILE A 96 -20.17 6.11 -9.89
N THR A 97 -20.18 7.43 -9.95
CA THR A 97 -21.34 8.27 -9.60
C THR A 97 -21.42 9.40 -10.60
N ASP A 98 -22.59 9.60 -11.22
CA ASP A 98 -22.81 10.62 -12.25
C ASP A 98 -21.77 10.61 -13.40
N GLY A 99 -21.37 9.39 -13.80
CA GLY A 99 -20.38 9.18 -14.86
C GLY A 99 -18.92 9.47 -14.46
N LEU A 100 -18.66 9.76 -13.19
CA LEU A 100 -17.32 10.06 -12.66
C LEU A 100 -16.83 8.95 -11.72
N ILE A 101 -15.52 8.71 -11.73
CA ILE A 101 -14.86 7.85 -10.73
C ILE A 101 -14.81 8.62 -9.41
N THR A 102 -15.60 8.19 -8.42
CA THR A 102 -15.65 8.79 -7.08
C THR A 102 -14.86 7.99 -6.04
N GLY A 103 -14.46 6.77 -6.39
CA GLY A 103 -13.61 5.93 -5.55
C GLY A 103 -12.89 4.86 -6.37
N TYR A 104 -11.79 4.36 -5.84
CA TYR A 104 -11.12 3.21 -6.43
C TYR A 104 -10.39 2.36 -5.40
N ARG A 105 -10.13 1.11 -5.76
CA ARG A 105 -9.29 0.18 -5.02
C ARG A 105 -8.48 -0.67 -5.99
N VAL A 106 -7.21 -0.87 -5.69
CA VAL A 106 -6.33 -1.78 -6.43
C VAL A 106 -6.16 -3.05 -5.61
N PHE A 107 -6.45 -4.19 -6.21
CA PHE A 107 -6.16 -5.51 -5.67
C PHE A 107 -5.00 -6.10 -6.47
N GLU A 108 -3.91 -6.42 -5.80
CA GLU A 108 -2.67 -6.92 -6.42
C GLU A 108 -1.88 -7.77 -5.42
N ASP A 109 -0.86 -8.46 -5.91
CA ASP A 109 0.09 -9.19 -5.06
C ASP A 109 1.00 -8.23 -4.26
N TRP A 110 0.50 -7.82 -3.10
CA TRP A 110 1.25 -6.96 -2.18
C TRP A 110 2.53 -7.61 -1.63
N LEU A 111 2.60 -8.94 -1.57
CA LEU A 111 3.81 -9.64 -1.13
C LEU A 111 4.88 -9.56 -2.22
N GLY A 112 4.51 -9.84 -3.48
CA GLY A 112 5.36 -9.68 -4.66
C GLY A 112 5.86 -8.26 -4.83
N VAL A 113 4.97 -7.25 -4.71
CA VAL A 113 5.34 -5.82 -4.71
C VAL A 113 6.33 -5.50 -3.60
N THR A 114 6.08 -6.00 -2.38
CA THR A 114 6.97 -5.73 -1.23
C THR A 114 8.35 -6.34 -1.44
N ARG A 115 8.42 -7.60 -1.86
CA ARG A 115 9.69 -8.28 -2.11
C ARG A 115 10.46 -7.63 -3.23
N SER A 116 9.78 -7.35 -4.35
CA SER A 116 10.36 -6.69 -5.51
C SER A 116 10.92 -5.32 -5.14
N TYR A 117 10.16 -4.50 -4.41
CA TYR A 117 10.63 -3.19 -3.97
C TYR A 117 11.84 -3.24 -3.03
N LEU A 118 11.86 -4.21 -2.10
CA LEU A 118 12.95 -4.36 -1.11
C LEU A 118 14.15 -5.14 -1.66
N GLY A 119 14.06 -5.73 -2.86
CA GLY A 119 15.07 -6.63 -3.41
C GLY A 119 15.17 -7.98 -2.67
N ALA A 120 14.10 -8.39 -1.99
CA ALA A 120 14.06 -9.67 -1.31
C ALA A 120 13.89 -10.82 -2.33
N PRO A 121 14.37 -12.05 -2.02
CA PRO A 121 14.15 -13.20 -2.90
C PRO A 121 12.66 -13.44 -3.15
N LEU A 122 12.28 -13.53 -4.42
CA LEU A 122 10.98 -14.04 -4.84
C LEU A 122 11.04 -15.56 -4.71
N THR A 123 10.72 -16.12 -3.54
CA THR A 123 10.59 -17.58 -3.43
C THR A 123 9.44 -18.02 -4.32
N PRO A 124 9.64 -18.96 -5.27
CA PRO A 124 8.52 -19.61 -5.94
C PRO A 124 7.67 -20.28 -4.86
N GLY A 125 6.37 -19.98 -4.83
CA GLY A 125 5.44 -20.85 -4.11
C GLY A 125 5.49 -22.25 -4.71
N PRO A 126 5.18 -23.31 -3.94
CA PRO A 126 5.09 -24.64 -4.51
C PRO A 126 4.09 -24.64 -5.67
N ALA A 127 4.52 -25.23 -6.80
CA ALA A 127 3.71 -25.45 -7.99
C ALA A 127 2.56 -26.43 -7.74
#